data_AF-A0A2H0Q8W0-F1
#
_entry.id   AF-A0A2H0Q8W0-F1
#
_cell.length_a   1.000
_cell.length_b   1.000
_cell.length_c   1.000
_cell.angle_alpha   90.00
_cell.angle_beta   90.00
_cell.angle_gamma   90.00
#
_symmetry.space_group_name_H-M   'P 1'
#
loop_
_entity.id
_entity.type
_entity.pdbx_description
1 polymer ?
#
loop_
_entity_poly.entity_id
_entity_poly.type
_entity_poly.pdbx_seq_one_letter_code
_entity_poly.pdbx_strand_id
1 'polypeptide(L)'
;MKLVGKILTIILFTQGFAFQASALVSLESLILGDLSATNASKETDPLFNVFQTSRIKSGKDGDLERIALYRGFIDEGENLQLFCKNDRNEKLRYPSTEQYEQATRTVVATLQYIGLDILVRALPEYAKQLEMTDDDFEKYANSLVGNWCSQNLTIVSKKTLKNNLMGKWKSSERFTLPDITGNNFLPQKLLNVSTKEQRLSREFFWSNELFKSFCSWSNTTENFRMLVPLLRDPIIMSFVTRQMDNKKLAFNPRSQGLTLENEPNTNRVACRGLVCRKANEAEFRRLVPRAIGSPSVSSDIKRLYCDRLTELTINYNDPDQRVQSILESRTLEENLLLSGQFKALLTGIPNFFIWSDSYDQGQGLLRTSFDRSWTDWATGSLDKVKGRLTYEEPLTVELVDRDYFFNKYLKKFEVHFDVNQGEFDRVNKLAGKLAVKFDLNISHKMIKWIRRNWISYDPTMKLERRDLIDKFKSYIKKDVENARSKLIIPPWRGDIEEIVVVEILEQFSKYIGDWKYPDEGFTTIPVYLHYGPFALRLMRYRYEVTEKAKSLSKHDEKQAD
;
A
#
# COMPACT_ATOMS: atom_id res chain seq x y z
N MET A 1 -12.72 46.29 9.33
CA MET A 1 -13.69 45.64 8.43
C MET A 1 -13.06 44.86 7.24
N LYS A 2 -11.99 45.34 6.58
CA LYS A 2 -11.40 44.64 5.42
C LYS A 2 -10.67 43.31 5.72
N LEU A 3 -10.21 43.08 6.96
CA LEU A 3 -9.50 41.87 7.36
C LEU A 3 -10.44 40.68 7.61
N VAL A 4 -11.57 40.94 8.28
CA VAL A 4 -12.60 39.94 8.58
C VAL A 4 -13.24 39.41 7.30
N GLY A 5 -13.48 40.29 6.32
CA GLY A 5 -13.99 39.89 5.01
C GLY A 5 -13.06 38.91 4.27
N LYS A 6 -11.74 39.13 4.33
CA LYS A 6 -10.73 38.25 3.69
C LYS A 6 -10.59 36.90 4.40
N ILE A 7 -10.67 36.88 5.74
CA ILE A 7 -10.63 35.63 6.51
C ILE A 7 -11.88 34.80 6.23
N LEU A 8 -13.06 35.44 6.17
CA LEU A 8 -14.31 34.75 5.84
C LEU A 8 -14.30 34.19 4.41
N THR A 9 -13.71 34.92 3.45
CA THR A 9 -13.58 34.40 2.07
C THR A 9 -12.66 33.21 2.00
N ILE A 10 -11.53 33.21 2.72
CA ILE A 10 -10.59 32.08 2.75
C ILE A 10 -11.23 30.86 3.43
N ILE A 11 -12.00 31.05 4.51
CA ILE A 11 -12.70 29.96 5.19
C ILE A 11 -13.83 29.39 4.30
N LEU A 12 -14.59 30.23 3.60
CA LEU A 12 -15.60 29.79 2.64
C LEU A 12 -14.99 29.10 1.42
N PHE A 13 -13.84 29.56 0.93
CA PHE A 13 -13.13 28.92 -0.19
C PHE A 13 -12.57 27.56 0.22
N THR A 14 -11.96 27.45 1.42
CA THR A 14 -11.41 26.18 1.92
C THR A 14 -12.50 25.17 2.26
N GLN A 15 -13.66 25.60 2.77
CA GLN A 15 -14.81 24.71 2.93
C GLN A 15 -15.44 24.29 1.60
N GLY A 16 -15.44 25.15 0.57
CA GLY A 16 -15.92 24.79 -0.77
C GLY A 16 -15.09 23.71 -1.47
N PHE A 17 -13.76 23.70 -1.27
CA PHE A 17 -12.88 22.68 -1.84
C PHE A 17 -12.78 21.39 -1.02
N ALA A 18 -13.11 21.42 0.28
CA ALA A 18 -13.10 20.22 1.12
C ALA A 18 -14.20 19.20 0.74
N PHE A 19 -15.29 19.65 0.12
CA PHE A 19 -16.40 18.77 -0.33
C PHE A 19 -16.20 18.18 -1.73
N GLN A 20 -15.10 18.47 -2.42
CA GLN A 20 -14.75 17.86 -3.72
C GLN A 20 -13.49 17.00 -3.68
N ALA A 21 -13.03 16.62 -2.48
CA ALA A 21 -12.08 15.53 -2.33
C ALA A 21 -12.80 14.18 -2.58
N SER A 22 -13.20 13.96 -3.84
CA SER A 22 -13.59 12.64 -4.33
C SER A 22 -12.36 11.74 -4.18
N ALA A 23 -12.51 10.70 -3.37
CA ALA A 23 -11.52 9.66 -3.16
C ALA A 23 -10.95 9.17 -4.50
N LEU A 24 -9.66 8.82 -4.48
CA LEU A 24 -8.88 8.16 -5.53
C LEU A 24 -9.76 7.44 -6.58
N VAL A 25 -9.94 8.10 -7.73
CA VAL A 25 -10.53 7.46 -8.90
C VAL A 25 -9.63 6.31 -9.29
N SER A 26 -10.18 5.09 -9.38
CA SER A 26 -9.40 3.93 -9.83
C SER A 26 -8.77 4.24 -11.19
N LEU A 27 -7.51 3.85 -11.38
CA LEU A 27 -6.79 4.17 -12.61
C LEU A 27 -7.48 3.59 -13.88
N GLU A 28 -8.30 2.55 -13.70
CA GLU A 28 -9.19 2.00 -14.72
C GLU A 28 -10.23 3.01 -15.20
N SER A 29 -10.81 3.85 -14.34
CA SER A 29 -11.76 4.90 -14.74
C SER A 29 -11.08 6.07 -15.48
N LEU A 30 -9.78 6.26 -15.25
CA LEU A 30 -8.96 7.25 -15.96
C LEU A 30 -8.64 6.81 -17.40
N ILE A 31 -8.60 5.49 -17.64
CA ILE A 31 -8.28 4.89 -18.95
C ILE A 31 -9.55 4.51 -19.73
N LEU A 32 -10.61 4.06 -19.04
CA LEU A 32 -11.81 3.47 -19.66
C LEU A 32 -13.06 4.36 -19.59
N GLY A 33 -12.94 5.57 -19.02
CA GLY A 33 -14.05 6.50 -18.83
C GLY A 33 -14.75 6.36 -17.48
N ASP A 34 -15.76 7.21 -17.24
CA ASP A 34 -16.43 7.33 -15.94
C ASP A 34 -17.21 6.06 -15.56
N LEU A 35 -16.54 5.19 -14.81
CA LEU A 35 -17.10 3.97 -14.23
C LEU A 35 -17.73 4.22 -12.85
N SER A 36 -17.93 5.48 -12.43
CA SER A 36 -18.47 5.83 -11.11
C SER A 36 -19.81 5.16 -10.81
N ALA A 37 -20.71 5.01 -11.79
CA ALA A 37 -22.00 4.34 -11.58
C ALA A 37 -21.86 2.81 -11.33
N THR A 38 -20.93 2.16 -12.02
CA THR A 38 -20.58 0.74 -11.81
C THR A 38 -19.79 0.51 -10.52
N ASN A 39 -18.96 1.48 -10.13
CA ASN A 39 -18.13 1.44 -8.93
C ASN A 39 -18.83 2.01 -7.68
N ALA A 40 -19.94 2.74 -7.81
CA ALA A 40 -20.74 3.20 -6.66
C ALA A 40 -21.42 2.03 -5.94
N SER A 41 -21.76 0.96 -6.67
CA SER A 41 -22.21 -0.32 -6.08
C SER A 41 -21.08 -1.16 -5.47
N LYS A 42 -19.83 -0.70 -5.63
CA LYS A 42 -18.58 -1.36 -5.29
C LYS A 42 -17.63 -0.31 -4.72
N GLU A 43 -18.06 0.43 -3.69
CA GLU A 43 -17.14 1.11 -2.76
C GLU A 43 -16.21 0.03 -2.23
N THR A 44 -15.12 -0.17 -2.96
CA THR A 44 -14.29 -1.34 -2.84
C THR A 44 -13.28 -0.98 -1.78
N ASP A 45 -13.51 -1.55 -0.59
CA ASP A 45 -12.44 -1.91 0.32
C ASP A 45 -11.16 -2.17 -0.50
N PRO A 46 -10.06 -1.42 -0.28
CA PRO A 46 -8.81 -1.60 -1.02
C PRO A 46 -8.33 -3.06 -1.03
N LEU A 47 -8.75 -3.87 -0.05
CA LEU A 47 -8.49 -5.30 0.04
C LEU A 47 -9.37 -6.14 -0.89
N PHE A 48 -10.52 -5.65 -1.35
CA PHE A 48 -11.42 -6.39 -2.26
C PHE A 48 -10.72 -6.84 -3.53
N ASN A 49 -9.83 -5.99 -4.08
CA ASN A 49 -9.08 -6.29 -5.29
C ASN A 49 -7.98 -7.36 -5.08
N VAL A 50 -7.53 -7.57 -3.83
CA VAL A 50 -6.60 -8.65 -3.47
C VAL A 50 -7.25 -10.03 -3.63
N PHE A 51 -8.58 -10.11 -3.49
CA PHE A 51 -9.35 -11.36 -3.51
C PHE A 51 -10.08 -11.62 -4.83
N GLN A 52 -9.89 -10.80 -5.87
CA GLN A 52 -10.49 -11.09 -7.16
C GLN A 52 -9.91 -12.38 -7.77
N THR A 53 -10.83 -13.26 -8.17
CA THR A 53 -10.68 -14.66 -8.58
C THR A 53 -9.62 -14.95 -9.66
N SER A 54 -9.12 -13.94 -10.36
CA SER A 54 -8.13 -14.13 -11.43
C SER A 54 -6.67 -14.25 -10.94
N ARG A 55 -6.38 -13.96 -9.65
CA ARG A 55 -4.99 -13.93 -9.12
C ARG A 55 -4.65 -15.02 -8.09
N ILE A 56 -5.57 -15.94 -7.78
CA ILE A 56 -5.49 -16.87 -6.64
C ILE A 56 -4.51 -18.05 -6.86
N LYS A 57 -3.88 -18.19 -8.03
CA LYS A 57 -3.10 -19.40 -8.38
C LYS A 57 -1.72 -19.55 -7.72
N SER A 58 -1.26 -18.63 -6.86
CA SER A 58 0.11 -18.70 -6.32
C SER A 58 0.25 -18.62 -4.79
N GLY A 59 -0.82 -18.69 -4.01
CA GLY A 59 -0.75 -18.73 -2.53
C GLY A 59 -0.61 -20.14 -1.97
N LYS A 60 0.01 -20.31 -0.78
CA LYS A 60 -0.18 -21.55 0.00
C LYS A 60 -1.65 -21.63 0.43
N ASP A 61 -2.25 -22.82 0.42
CA ASP A 61 -3.70 -23.02 0.63
C ASP A 61 -4.25 -22.41 1.95
N GLY A 62 -3.42 -22.17 2.97
CA GLY A 62 -3.82 -21.55 4.24
C GLY A 62 -3.71 -20.01 4.33
N ASP A 63 -3.00 -19.36 3.41
CA ASP A 63 -2.79 -17.90 3.49
C ASP A 63 -4.06 -17.13 3.09
N LEU A 64 -4.81 -17.65 2.12
CA LEU A 64 -6.06 -17.06 1.68
C LEU A 64 -7.11 -17.11 2.79
N GLU A 65 -7.24 -18.28 3.43
CA GLU A 65 -8.13 -18.49 4.57
C GLU A 65 -7.82 -17.49 5.68
N ARG A 66 -6.55 -17.32 6.06
CA ARG A 66 -6.16 -16.42 7.15
C ARG A 66 -6.56 -14.96 6.91
N ILE A 67 -6.41 -14.48 5.68
CA ILE A 67 -6.74 -13.08 5.36
C ILE A 67 -8.23 -12.90 5.15
N ALA A 68 -8.92 -13.90 4.58
CA ALA A 68 -10.37 -13.91 4.56
C ALA A 68 -10.92 -13.83 5.98
N LEU A 69 -10.43 -14.65 6.90
CA LEU A 69 -10.82 -14.61 8.32
C LEU A 69 -10.52 -13.23 8.92
N TYR A 70 -9.32 -12.67 8.73
CA TYR A 70 -8.98 -11.32 9.21
C TYR A 70 -9.96 -10.26 8.71
N ARG A 71 -10.31 -10.27 7.43
CA ARG A 71 -11.31 -9.38 6.85
C ARG A 71 -12.67 -9.56 7.50
N GLY A 72 -13.10 -10.80 7.73
CA GLY A 72 -14.35 -11.09 8.43
C GLY A 72 -14.45 -10.49 9.83
N PHE A 73 -13.34 -10.42 10.57
CA PHE A 73 -13.31 -9.72 11.85
C PHE A 73 -13.55 -8.22 11.69
N ILE A 74 -12.97 -7.59 10.67
CA ILE A 74 -13.18 -6.17 10.36
C ILE A 74 -14.64 -5.93 9.95
N ASP A 75 -15.14 -6.71 8.99
CA ASP A 75 -16.52 -6.61 8.47
C ASP A 75 -17.54 -6.76 9.61
N GLU A 76 -17.35 -7.69 10.54
CA GLU A 76 -18.23 -7.84 11.70
C GLU A 76 -18.21 -6.61 12.64
N GLY A 77 -17.05 -5.97 12.80
CA GLY A 77 -16.93 -4.74 13.58
C GLY A 77 -17.64 -3.56 12.89
N GLU A 78 -17.47 -3.40 11.58
CA GLU A 78 -18.18 -2.38 10.80
C GLU A 78 -19.69 -2.60 10.84
N ASN A 79 -20.14 -3.85 10.69
CA ASN A 79 -21.55 -4.21 10.83
C ASN A 79 -22.10 -3.88 12.22
N LEU A 80 -21.30 -4.04 13.29
CA LEU A 80 -21.71 -3.65 14.65
C LEU A 80 -21.80 -2.11 14.78
N GLN A 81 -20.87 -1.36 14.18
CA GLN A 81 -20.97 0.11 14.16
C GLN A 81 -22.22 0.58 13.40
N LEU A 82 -22.50 0.00 12.23
CA LEU A 82 -23.69 0.29 11.43
C LEU A 82 -24.97 -0.06 12.21
N PHE A 83 -24.97 -1.20 12.89
CA PHE A 83 -26.06 -1.59 13.79
C PHE A 83 -26.29 -0.52 14.87
N CYS A 84 -25.23 -0.03 15.53
CA CYS A 84 -25.38 1.04 16.53
C CYS A 84 -25.84 2.38 15.97
N LYS A 85 -25.60 2.68 14.69
CA LYS A 85 -26.09 3.90 14.04
C LYS A 85 -27.58 3.79 13.68
N ASN A 86 -28.01 2.61 13.25
CA ASN A 86 -29.35 2.38 12.69
C ASN A 86 -30.38 1.94 13.76
N ASP A 87 -29.99 1.16 14.77
CA ASP A 87 -30.91 0.58 15.78
C ASP A 87 -30.99 1.39 17.09
N ARG A 88 -30.60 2.69 17.06
CA ARG A 88 -30.57 3.58 18.25
C ARG A 88 -31.95 3.90 18.83
N ASN A 89 -33.04 3.48 18.19
CA ASN A 89 -34.39 3.93 18.52
C ASN A 89 -35.10 3.09 19.60
N GLU A 90 -34.65 1.87 19.89
CA GLU A 90 -35.20 1.05 20.98
C GLU A 90 -34.28 1.10 22.22
N LYS A 91 -34.71 1.79 23.28
CA LYS A 91 -33.98 1.77 24.57
C LYS A 91 -33.86 0.35 25.08
N LEU A 92 -32.62 -0.09 25.33
CA LEU A 92 -32.35 -1.39 25.94
C LEU A 92 -32.94 -1.43 27.36
N ARG A 93 -33.76 -2.45 27.64
CA ARG A 93 -34.39 -2.63 28.94
C ARG A 93 -34.15 -4.04 29.46
N TYR A 94 -33.66 -4.14 30.69
CA TYR A 94 -33.63 -5.38 31.46
C TYR A 94 -34.71 -5.33 32.54
N PRO A 95 -35.15 -6.50 33.06
CA PRO A 95 -36.12 -6.57 34.15
C PRO A 95 -35.71 -5.80 35.42
N SER A 96 -34.40 -5.68 35.69
CA SER A 96 -33.88 -4.89 36.81
C SER A 96 -32.50 -4.29 36.50
N THR A 97 -32.11 -3.26 37.27
CA THR A 97 -30.76 -2.68 37.20
C THR A 97 -29.69 -3.71 37.51
N GLU A 98 -29.91 -4.60 38.48
CA GLU A 98 -28.95 -5.67 38.81
C GLU A 98 -28.71 -6.62 37.64
N GLN A 99 -29.75 -6.95 36.88
CA GLN A 99 -29.63 -7.79 35.68
C GLN A 99 -28.91 -7.06 34.56
N TYR A 100 -29.10 -5.75 34.40
CA TYR A 100 -28.33 -4.92 33.48
C TYR A 100 -26.85 -4.88 33.84
N GLU A 101 -26.52 -4.68 35.13
CA GLU A 101 -25.14 -4.71 35.62
C GLU A 101 -24.53 -6.11 35.48
N GLN A 102 -25.29 -7.17 35.76
CA GLN A 102 -24.83 -8.55 35.59
C GLN A 102 -24.58 -8.90 34.12
N ALA A 103 -25.43 -8.47 33.19
CA ALA A 103 -25.22 -8.65 31.75
C ALA A 103 -23.95 -7.91 31.29
N THR A 104 -23.79 -6.65 31.70
CA THR A 104 -22.58 -5.84 31.44
C THR A 104 -21.33 -6.54 31.97
N ARG A 105 -21.37 -7.00 33.22
CA ARG A 105 -20.27 -7.72 33.86
C ARG A 105 -19.94 -9.01 33.13
N THR A 106 -20.94 -9.76 32.67
CA THR A 106 -20.76 -11.02 31.91
C THR A 106 -20.01 -10.77 30.59
N VAL A 107 -20.36 -9.71 29.87
CA VAL A 107 -19.69 -9.32 28.61
C VAL A 107 -18.24 -8.93 28.87
N VAL A 108 -18.00 -8.03 29.83
CA VAL A 108 -16.66 -7.54 30.17
C VAL A 108 -15.79 -8.67 30.73
N ALA A 109 -16.36 -9.57 31.53
CA ALA A 109 -15.67 -10.73 32.06
C ALA A 109 -15.33 -11.73 30.94
N THR A 110 -16.19 -11.91 29.96
CA THR A 110 -15.87 -12.75 28.79
C THR A 110 -14.67 -12.19 28.03
N LEU A 111 -14.65 -10.87 27.79
CA LEU A 111 -13.50 -10.19 27.20
C LEU A 111 -12.23 -10.37 28.05
N GLN A 112 -12.31 -10.14 29.37
CA GLN A 112 -11.19 -10.30 30.30
C GLN A 112 -10.63 -11.72 30.28
N TYR A 113 -11.49 -12.74 30.28
CA TYR A 113 -11.06 -14.14 30.20
C TYR A 113 -10.32 -14.44 28.90
N ILE A 114 -10.89 -14.04 27.76
CA ILE A 114 -10.27 -14.29 26.45
C ILE A 114 -8.91 -13.58 26.35
N GLY A 115 -8.84 -12.32 26.80
CA GLY A 115 -7.60 -11.56 26.85
C GLY A 115 -6.51 -12.24 27.67
N LEU A 116 -6.82 -12.61 28.92
CA LEU A 116 -5.86 -13.29 29.80
C LEU A 116 -5.47 -14.67 29.25
N ASP A 117 -6.41 -15.45 28.72
CA ASP A 117 -6.15 -16.77 28.16
C ASP A 117 -5.21 -16.74 26.94
N ILE A 118 -5.35 -15.75 26.07
CA ILE A 118 -4.45 -15.54 24.92
C ILE A 118 -3.07 -15.07 25.41
N LEU A 119 -3.01 -14.10 26.33
CA LEU A 119 -1.74 -13.54 26.79
C LEU A 119 -0.91 -14.50 27.63
N VAL A 120 -1.55 -15.37 28.40
CA VAL A 120 -0.89 -16.48 29.11
C VAL A 120 -0.17 -17.43 28.16
N ARG A 121 -0.62 -17.52 26.90
CA ARG A 121 0.03 -18.30 25.84
C ARG A 121 1.05 -17.48 25.04
N ALA A 122 0.74 -16.21 24.75
CA ALA A 122 1.58 -15.34 23.93
C ALA A 122 2.83 -14.81 24.66
N LEU A 123 2.70 -14.35 25.91
CA LEU A 123 3.82 -13.75 26.66
C LEU A 123 5.00 -14.70 26.86
N PRO A 124 4.82 -15.98 27.24
CA PRO A 124 5.93 -16.92 27.28
C PRO A 124 6.59 -17.12 25.92
N GLU A 125 5.83 -17.18 24.82
CA GLU A 125 6.41 -17.37 23.49
C GLU A 125 7.20 -16.16 23.01
N TYR A 126 6.74 -14.93 23.28
CA TYR A 126 7.54 -13.72 23.05
C TYR A 126 8.84 -13.76 23.86
N ALA A 127 8.75 -14.06 25.15
CA ALA A 127 9.92 -14.13 26.02
C ALA A 127 10.94 -15.21 25.55
N LYS A 128 10.47 -16.36 25.05
CA LYS A 128 11.34 -17.41 24.49
C LYS A 128 12.05 -16.91 23.23
N GLN A 129 11.35 -16.20 22.36
CA GLN A 129 11.94 -15.65 21.13
C GLN A 129 12.88 -14.46 21.39
N LEU A 130 12.74 -13.79 22.53
CA LEU A 130 13.65 -12.77 23.04
C LEU A 130 14.76 -13.35 23.94
N GLU A 131 14.90 -14.69 23.97
CA GLU A 131 15.97 -15.40 24.68
C GLU A 131 16.05 -15.08 26.19
N MET A 132 14.90 -14.82 26.83
CA MET A 132 14.84 -14.61 28.27
C MET A 132 15.25 -15.89 29.03
N THR A 133 15.98 -15.73 30.14
CA THR A 133 16.33 -16.85 31.01
C THR A 133 15.13 -17.31 31.85
N ASP A 134 15.19 -18.56 32.34
CA ASP A 134 14.14 -19.11 33.23
C ASP A 134 13.93 -18.23 34.48
N ASP A 135 15.02 -17.77 35.09
CA ASP A 135 14.99 -16.93 36.30
C ASP A 135 14.38 -15.55 36.01
N ASP A 136 14.73 -14.96 34.86
CA ASP A 136 14.19 -13.66 34.45
C ASP A 136 12.70 -13.76 34.15
N PHE A 137 12.28 -14.84 33.47
CA PHE A 137 10.87 -15.06 33.17
C PHE A 137 10.05 -15.30 34.45
N GLU A 138 10.58 -16.06 35.42
CA GLU A 138 9.90 -16.25 36.70
C GLU A 138 9.72 -14.92 37.46
N LYS A 139 10.76 -14.10 37.55
CA LYS A 139 10.68 -12.76 38.17
C LYS A 139 9.68 -11.87 37.44
N TYR A 140 9.72 -11.89 36.11
CA TYR A 140 8.80 -11.17 35.26
C TYR A 140 7.34 -11.60 35.50
N ALA A 141 7.03 -12.89 35.47
CA ALA A 141 5.69 -13.42 35.68
C ALA A 141 5.17 -13.11 37.10
N ASN A 142 6.05 -13.20 38.11
CA ASN A 142 5.74 -12.83 39.49
C ASN A 142 5.40 -11.35 39.63
N SER A 143 6.21 -10.47 39.05
CA SER A 143 5.97 -9.03 39.06
C SER A 143 4.70 -8.67 38.30
N LEU A 144 4.48 -9.26 37.13
CA LEU A 144 3.33 -8.97 36.28
C LEU A 144 2.01 -9.33 36.99
N VAL A 145 1.90 -10.55 37.53
CA VAL A 145 0.67 -11.01 38.20
C VAL A 145 0.51 -10.39 39.59
N GLY A 146 1.61 -10.29 40.35
CA GLY A 146 1.58 -9.78 41.72
C GLY A 146 1.19 -8.31 41.79
N ASN A 147 1.78 -7.50 40.92
CA ASN A 147 1.59 -6.06 40.93
C ASN A 147 0.29 -5.66 40.23
N TRP A 148 0.02 -6.14 39.01
CA TRP A 148 -1.03 -5.53 38.18
C TRP A 148 -2.41 -6.15 38.32
N CYS A 149 -2.50 -7.39 38.79
CA CYS A 149 -3.79 -8.04 38.91
C CYS A 149 -4.59 -7.53 40.11
N SER A 150 -5.87 -7.22 39.88
CA SER A 150 -6.80 -6.86 40.94
C SER A 150 -6.91 -7.99 41.98
N GLN A 151 -7.09 -7.63 43.25
CA GLN A 151 -7.42 -8.61 44.30
C GLN A 151 -8.82 -9.23 44.09
N ASN A 152 -9.70 -8.50 43.39
CA ASN A 152 -11.09 -8.92 43.13
C ASN A 152 -11.25 -9.62 41.77
N LEU A 153 -10.16 -10.14 41.19
CA LEU A 153 -10.22 -10.92 39.95
C LEU A 153 -10.88 -12.28 40.23
N THR A 154 -12.10 -12.47 39.72
CA THR A 154 -12.90 -13.68 40.03
C THR A 154 -12.90 -14.75 38.95
N ILE A 155 -12.60 -14.37 37.71
CA ILE A 155 -12.60 -15.28 36.56
C ILE A 155 -11.54 -16.38 36.72
N VAL A 156 -10.37 -15.98 37.21
CA VAL A 156 -9.26 -16.89 37.45
C VAL A 156 -8.40 -16.33 38.58
N SER A 157 -7.89 -17.20 39.45
CA SER A 157 -7.08 -16.75 40.58
C SER A 157 -5.68 -16.30 40.13
N LYS A 158 -5.07 -15.37 40.86
CA LYS A 158 -3.66 -14.96 40.63
C LYS A 158 -2.70 -16.15 40.63
N LYS A 159 -2.91 -17.10 41.55
CA LYS A 159 -2.13 -18.35 41.62
C LYS A 159 -2.27 -19.17 40.34
N THR A 160 -3.49 -19.31 39.82
CA THR A 160 -3.76 -20.01 38.57
C THR A 160 -3.13 -19.30 37.38
N LEU A 161 -3.19 -17.96 37.30
CA LEU A 161 -2.50 -17.18 36.24
C LEU A 161 -1.00 -17.43 36.24
N LYS A 162 -0.36 -17.31 37.41
CA LYS A 162 1.08 -17.57 37.55
C LYS A 162 1.42 -18.99 37.12
N ASN A 163 0.66 -19.98 37.59
CA ASN A 163 0.89 -21.37 37.22
C ASN A 163 0.71 -21.62 35.71
N ASN A 164 -0.27 -20.97 35.07
CA ASN A 164 -0.48 -21.12 33.64
C ASN A 164 0.64 -20.45 32.83
N LEU A 165 1.12 -19.26 33.23
CA LEU A 165 2.27 -18.59 32.61
C LEU A 165 3.52 -19.46 32.69
N MET A 166 3.85 -19.94 33.89
CA MET A 166 5.00 -20.83 34.09
C MET A 166 4.84 -22.18 33.40
N GLY A 167 3.62 -22.71 33.37
CA GLY A 167 3.30 -23.95 32.68
C GLY A 167 3.49 -23.83 31.16
N LYS A 168 3.04 -22.73 30.55
CA LYS A 168 3.23 -22.47 29.12
C LYS A 168 4.67 -22.08 28.76
N TRP A 169 5.39 -21.43 29.67
CA TRP A 169 6.83 -21.24 29.55
C TRP A 169 7.59 -22.57 29.47
N LYS A 170 7.32 -23.50 30.39
CA LYS A 170 8.00 -24.82 30.44
C LYS A 170 7.50 -25.80 29.38
N SER A 171 6.34 -25.56 28.77
CA SER A 171 5.76 -26.43 27.76
C SER A 171 6.52 -26.34 26.43
N SER A 172 6.58 -27.48 25.73
CA SER A 172 7.04 -27.57 24.33
C SER A 172 5.96 -27.15 23.33
N GLU A 173 4.69 -27.04 23.75
CA GLU A 173 3.61 -26.53 22.90
C GLU A 173 3.83 -25.06 22.57
N ARG A 174 4.07 -24.76 21.30
CA ARG A 174 4.24 -23.38 20.83
C ARG A 174 2.90 -22.75 20.49
N PHE A 175 2.66 -21.56 21.01
CA PHE A 175 1.59 -20.69 20.54
C PHE A 175 2.06 -19.91 19.32
N THR A 176 1.25 -19.85 18.27
CA THR A 176 1.60 -19.14 17.04
C THR A 176 1.44 -17.63 17.25
N LEU A 177 2.57 -16.93 17.34
CA LEU A 177 2.58 -15.46 17.37
C LEU A 177 2.13 -14.88 16.03
N PRO A 178 1.66 -13.61 16.01
CA PRO A 178 1.32 -12.94 14.77
C PRO A 178 2.53 -12.84 13.84
N ASP A 179 2.42 -13.34 12.61
CA ASP A 179 3.51 -13.36 11.64
C ASP A 179 3.00 -13.46 10.20
N ILE A 180 3.59 -12.71 9.28
CA ILE A 180 3.22 -12.70 7.85
C ILE A 180 4.33 -13.28 6.97
N THR A 181 5.39 -13.84 7.57
CA THR A 181 6.51 -14.41 6.84
C THR A 181 6.02 -15.52 5.90
N GLY A 182 6.34 -15.38 4.61
CA GLY A 182 5.92 -16.33 3.58
C GLY A 182 4.45 -16.22 3.15
N ASN A 183 3.70 -15.21 3.63
CA ASN A 183 2.34 -14.96 3.17
C ASN A 183 2.36 -14.25 1.81
N ASN A 184 1.78 -14.91 0.81
CA ASN A 184 1.82 -14.41 -0.58
C ASN A 184 0.81 -13.30 -0.88
N PHE A 185 -0.09 -12.94 0.02
CA PHE A 185 -1.07 -11.89 -0.20
C PHE A 185 -0.68 -10.58 0.50
N LEU A 186 0.20 -10.63 1.50
CA LEU A 186 0.75 -9.45 2.16
C LEU A 186 2.10 -9.06 1.56
N PRO A 187 2.35 -7.77 1.28
CA PRO A 187 3.62 -7.33 0.72
C PRO A 187 4.81 -7.67 1.64
N GLN A 188 5.82 -8.35 1.10
CA GLN A 188 7.02 -8.73 1.86
C GLN A 188 7.82 -7.51 2.35
N LYS A 189 7.69 -6.36 1.68
CA LYS A 189 8.31 -5.09 2.11
C LYS A 189 7.84 -4.64 3.51
N LEU A 190 6.68 -5.10 3.98
CA LEU A 190 6.21 -4.86 5.36
C LEU A 190 7.14 -5.47 6.41
N LEU A 191 7.84 -6.57 6.09
CA LEU A 191 8.81 -7.20 6.99
C LEU A 191 10.11 -6.39 7.14
N ASN A 192 10.38 -5.47 6.21
CA ASN A 192 11.61 -4.68 6.16
C ASN A 192 11.52 -3.35 6.93
N VAL A 193 10.37 -3.07 7.55
CA VAL A 193 10.15 -1.81 8.29
C VAL A 193 11.01 -1.73 9.54
N SER A 194 11.21 -2.87 10.21
CA SER A 194 12.05 -2.99 11.40
C SER A 194 12.62 -4.41 11.52
N THR A 195 13.68 -4.55 12.31
CA THR A 195 14.31 -5.86 12.51
C THR A 195 13.36 -6.82 13.24
N LYS A 196 13.56 -8.12 13.10
CA LYS A 196 12.73 -9.13 13.78
C LYS A 196 12.72 -8.91 15.30
N GLU A 197 13.88 -8.64 15.89
CA GLU A 197 14.04 -8.39 17.32
C GLU A 197 13.26 -7.15 17.78
N GLN A 198 13.35 -6.04 17.03
CA GLN A 198 12.59 -4.82 17.33
C GLN A 198 11.07 -5.06 17.29
N ARG A 199 10.60 -5.80 16.29
CA ARG A 199 9.17 -6.16 16.17
C ARG A 199 8.70 -6.97 17.37
N LEU A 200 9.45 -8.03 17.71
CA LEU A 200 9.14 -8.88 18.86
C LEU A 200 9.16 -8.10 20.17
N SER A 201 10.14 -7.23 20.38
CA SER A 201 10.23 -6.40 21.58
C SER A 201 9.03 -5.46 21.73
N ARG A 202 8.56 -4.84 20.64
CA ARG A 202 7.39 -3.94 20.68
C ARG A 202 6.09 -4.68 20.87
N GLU A 203 5.90 -5.80 20.16
CA GLU A 203 4.74 -6.66 20.35
C GLU A 203 4.69 -7.22 21.78
N PHE A 204 5.85 -7.58 22.35
CA PHE A 204 5.95 -8.01 23.74
C PHE A 204 5.60 -6.89 24.72
N PHE A 205 6.05 -5.65 24.47
CA PHE A 205 5.67 -4.48 25.26
C PHE A 205 4.15 -4.24 25.24
N TRP A 206 3.51 -4.23 24.06
CA TRP A 206 2.06 -4.02 23.99
C TRP A 206 1.26 -5.21 24.54
N SER A 207 1.78 -6.43 24.42
CA SER A 207 1.19 -7.61 25.05
C SER A 207 1.25 -7.53 26.58
N ASN A 208 2.32 -6.95 27.12
CA ASN A 208 2.42 -6.62 28.54
C ASN A 208 1.37 -5.59 28.97
N GLU A 209 1.22 -4.51 28.22
CA GLU A 209 0.22 -3.49 28.50
C GLU A 209 -1.21 -4.05 28.43
N LEU A 210 -1.47 -4.95 27.48
CA LEU A 210 -2.73 -5.69 27.41
C LEU A 210 -2.95 -6.53 28.66
N PHE A 211 -1.94 -7.25 29.12
CA PHE A 211 -2.05 -8.09 30.33
C PHE A 211 -2.39 -7.23 31.54
N LYS A 212 -1.69 -6.11 31.74
CA LYS A 212 -2.01 -5.15 32.80
C LYS A 212 -3.45 -4.65 32.68
N SER A 213 -3.88 -4.33 31.46
CA SER A 213 -5.22 -3.81 31.18
C SER A 213 -6.30 -4.82 31.58
N PHE A 214 -6.19 -6.07 31.13
CA PHE A 214 -7.09 -7.15 31.51
C PHE A 214 -7.02 -7.48 33.00
N CYS A 215 -5.83 -7.58 33.58
CA CYS A 215 -5.71 -8.00 34.98
C CYS A 215 -6.15 -6.93 35.98
N SER A 216 -6.11 -5.65 35.60
CA SER A 216 -6.45 -4.54 36.51
C SER A 216 -7.92 -4.47 36.87
N TRP A 217 -8.84 -4.97 36.03
CA TRP A 217 -10.27 -4.79 36.25
C TRP A 217 -10.80 -5.64 37.42
N SER A 218 -11.53 -4.99 38.34
CA SER A 218 -11.99 -5.53 39.64
C SER A 218 -13.44 -6.03 39.64
N ASN A 219 -13.98 -6.38 38.46
CA ASN A 219 -15.35 -6.87 38.28
C ASN A 219 -16.47 -5.87 38.59
N THR A 220 -16.13 -4.59 38.78
CA THR A 220 -17.09 -3.49 38.92
C THR A 220 -17.49 -2.94 37.56
N THR A 221 -18.76 -2.59 37.42
CA THR A 221 -19.33 -2.03 36.19
C THR A 221 -19.43 -0.50 36.22
N GLU A 222 -19.08 0.11 37.35
CA GLU A 222 -18.96 1.56 37.52
C GLU A 222 -17.62 2.09 36.98
N ASN A 223 -16.57 1.26 37.05
CA ASN A 223 -15.23 1.62 36.58
C ASN A 223 -14.57 0.46 35.85
N PHE A 224 -14.46 0.59 34.53
CA PHE A 224 -13.82 -0.41 33.66
C PHE A 224 -12.28 -0.28 33.60
N ARG A 225 -11.69 0.71 34.28
CA ARG A 225 -10.25 0.93 34.36
C ARG A 225 -9.61 1.00 32.96
N MET A 226 -8.50 0.30 32.78
CA MET A 226 -7.76 0.23 31.52
C MET A 226 -8.46 -0.57 30.40
N LEU A 227 -9.64 -1.16 30.65
CA LEU A 227 -10.38 -1.91 29.60
C LEU A 227 -11.16 -1.03 28.64
N VAL A 228 -11.37 0.25 28.97
CA VAL A 228 -12.23 1.15 28.17
C VAL A 228 -11.88 1.15 26.66
N PRO A 229 -10.60 1.25 26.23
CA PRO A 229 -10.26 1.21 24.81
C PRO A 229 -10.67 -0.08 24.09
N LEU A 230 -10.59 -1.22 24.80
CA LEU A 230 -10.93 -2.54 24.26
C LEU A 230 -12.45 -2.75 24.22
N LEU A 231 -13.18 -2.21 25.21
CA LEU A 231 -14.64 -2.29 25.30
C LEU A 231 -15.35 -1.38 24.30
N ARG A 232 -14.71 -0.26 23.90
CA ARG A 232 -15.20 0.65 22.87
C ARG A 232 -14.92 0.17 21.44
N ASP A 233 -14.06 -0.83 21.28
CA ASP A 233 -13.65 -1.29 19.98
C ASP A 233 -14.67 -2.28 19.38
N PRO A 234 -15.31 -1.94 18.26
CA PRO A 234 -16.39 -2.76 17.70
C PRO A 234 -15.90 -4.09 17.13
N ILE A 235 -14.65 -4.19 16.68
CA ILE A 235 -14.08 -5.44 16.17
C ILE A 235 -13.85 -6.41 17.32
N ILE A 236 -13.37 -5.90 18.45
CA ILE A 236 -13.20 -6.71 19.67
C ILE A 236 -14.56 -7.15 20.19
N MET A 237 -15.54 -6.24 20.23
CA MET A 237 -16.86 -6.53 20.78
C MET A 237 -17.73 -7.40 19.87
N SER A 238 -17.57 -7.33 18.55
CA SER A 238 -18.20 -8.27 17.62
C SER A 238 -17.65 -9.68 17.83
N PHE A 239 -16.33 -9.81 17.99
CA PHE A 239 -15.70 -11.08 18.34
C PHE A 239 -16.21 -11.65 19.67
N VAL A 240 -16.28 -10.84 20.73
CA VAL A 240 -16.82 -11.26 22.04
C VAL A 240 -18.28 -11.71 21.89
N THR A 241 -19.10 -10.95 21.16
CA THR A 241 -20.49 -11.31 20.88
C THR A 241 -20.57 -12.67 20.18
N ARG A 242 -19.71 -12.91 19.19
CA ARG A 242 -19.65 -14.17 18.45
C ARG A 242 -19.26 -15.36 19.34
N GLN A 243 -18.30 -15.17 20.24
CA GLN A 243 -17.93 -16.19 21.24
C GLN A 243 -19.11 -16.52 22.17
N MET A 244 -19.85 -15.51 22.63
CA MET A 244 -21.02 -15.69 23.50
C MET A 244 -22.21 -16.36 22.78
N ASP A 245 -22.27 -16.28 21.44
CA ASP A 245 -23.30 -16.91 20.60
C ASP A 245 -22.91 -18.28 20.04
N ASN A 246 -21.81 -18.89 20.51
CA ASN A 246 -21.32 -20.20 20.03
C ASN A 246 -20.97 -20.28 18.55
N LYS A 247 -20.40 -19.21 18.01
CA LYS A 247 -20.05 -19.18 16.59
C LYS A 247 -18.57 -18.97 16.39
N LYS A 248 -18.09 -19.47 15.26
CA LYS A 248 -16.79 -19.11 14.68
C LYS A 248 -16.97 -18.68 13.23
N LEU A 249 -16.04 -17.87 12.76
CA LEU A 249 -15.87 -17.66 11.32
C LEU A 249 -15.13 -18.87 10.76
N ALA A 250 -15.67 -19.42 9.68
CA ALA A 250 -15.04 -20.45 8.88
C ALA A 250 -14.93 -19.96 7.43
N PHE A 251 -13.80 -20.25 6.81
CA PHE A 251 -13.61 -19.99 5.39
C PHE A 251 -14.10 -21.19 4.60
N ASN A 252 -15.01 -20.97 3.64
CA ASN A 252 -15.48 -22.01 2.74
C ASN A 252 -14.64 -21.98 1.45
N PRO A 253 -13.79 -22.99 1.17
CA PRO A 253 -12.91 -22.97 0.00
C PRO A 253 -13.68 -23.00 -1.34
N ARG A 254 -14.90 -23.54 -1.34
CA ARG A 254 -15.71 -23.69 -2.57
C ARG A 254 -16.39 -22.38 -2.98
N SER A 255 -16.94 -21.64 -2.01
CA SER A 255 -17.56 -20.34 -2.26
C SER A 255 -16.58 -19.17 -2.13
N GLN A 256 -15.36 -19.42 -1.64
CA GLN A 256 -14.36 -18.41 -1.27
C GLN A 256 -14.92 -17.33 -0.33
N GLY A 257 -15.98 -17.68 0.39
CA GLY A 257 -16.70 -16.79 1.29
C GLY A 257 -16.55 -17.22 2.75
N LEU A 258 -16.89 -16.30 3.64
CA LEU A 258 -16.95 -16.57 5.07
C LEU A 258 -18.34 -17.05 5.47
N THR A 259 -18.38 -18.07 6.30
CA THR A 259 -19.61 -18.59 6.90
C THR A 259 -19.48 -18.61 8.42
N LEU A 260 -20.60 -18.43 9.10
CA LEU A 260 -20.68 -18.62 10.54
C LEU A 260 -21.01 -20.09 10.82
N GLU A 261 -20.12 -20.77 11.52
CA GLU A 261 -20.30 -22.15 11.96
C GLU A 261 -20.50 -22.22 13.47
N ASN A 262 -21.25 -23.22 13.93
CA ASN A 262 -21.40 -23.46 15.36
C ASN A 262 -20.10 -24.04 15.94
N GLU A 263 -19.63 -23.45 17.04
CA GLU A 263 -18.48 -23.89 17.81
C GLU A 263 -18.93 -24.11 19.26
N PRO A 264 -19.05 -25.37 19.74
CA PRO A 264 -19.56 -25.64 21.08
C PRO A 264 -18.57 -25.23 22.18
N ASN A 265 -17.28 -25.15 21.85
CA ASN A 265 -16.19 -24.90 22.81
C ASN A 265 -15.70 -23.45 22.79
N THR A 266 -16.61 -22.48 22.68
CA THR A 266 -16.25 -21.07 22.82
C THR A 266 -15.89 -20.67 24.25
N ASN A 267 -15.09 -19.62 24.35
CA ASN A 267 -14.72 -19.02 25.62
C ASN A 267 -15.82 -18.05 26.06
N ARG A 268 -16.65 -18.48 27.01
CA ARG A 268 -17.74 -17.69 27.60
C ARG A 268 -17.67 -17.70 29.11
N VAL A 269 -18.02 -16.57 29.72
CA VAL A 269 -18.03 -16.41 31.17
C VAL A 269 -19.44 -16.06 31.60
N ALA A 270 -19.92 -16.69 32.67
CA ALA A 270 -21.18 -16.33 33.33
C ALA A 270 -20.88 -15.74 34.71
N CYS A 271 -21.56 -14.65 35.04
CA CYS A 271 -21.42 -13.98 36.34
C CYS A 271 -22.67 -14.15 37.20
N ARG A 272 -22.48 -14.34 38.50
CA ARG A 272 -23.51 -14.26 39.55
C ARG A 272 -23.04 -13.28 40.61
N GLY A 273 -23.67 -12.12 40.71
CA GLY A 273 -23.14 -11.01 41.49
C GLY A 273 -21.70 -10.68 41.04
N LEU A 274 -20.79 -10.52 41.99
CA LEU A 274 -19.38 -10.21 41.73
C LEU A 274 -18.51 -11.44 41.43
N VAL A 275 -19.08 -12.63 41.24
CA VAL A 275 -18.30 -13.84 40.90
C VAL A 275 -18.57 -14.24 39.46
N CYS A 276 -17.51 -14.26 38.65
CA CYS A 276 -17.57 -14.65 37.24
C CYS A 276 -16.73 -15.90 37.01
N ARG A 277 -17.24 -16.88 36.25
CA ARG A 277 -16.52 -18.13 35.91
C ARG A 277 -16.79 -18.55 34.48
N LYS A 278 -15.82 -19.24 33.87
CA LYS A 278 -16.03 -19.90 32.57
C LYS A 278 -17.20 -20.88 32.70
N ALA A 279 -18.15 -20.81 31.77
CA ALA A 279 -19.35 -21.63 31.76
C ALA A 279 -19.47 -22.41 30.44
N ASN A 280 -20.18 -23.54 30.47
CA ASN A 280 -20.60 -24.21 29.24
C ASN A 280 -21.88 -23.57 28.68
N GLU A 281 -22.37 -24.03 27.54
CA GLU A 281 -23.56 -23.44 26.89
C GLU A 281 -24.81 -23.46 27.76
N ALA A 282 -25.14 -24.62 28.32
CA ALA A 282 -26.35 -24.79 29.10
C ALA A 282 -26.34 -23.88 30.33
N GLU A 283 -25.20 -23.82 31.03
CA GLU A 283 -25.03 -22.96 32.20
C GLU A 283 -25.05 -21.47 31.81
N PHE A 284 -24.36 -21.10 30.73
CA PHE A 284 -24.31 -19.72 30.27
C PHE A 284 -25.69 -19.20 29.88
N ARG A 285 -26.46 -19.96 29.07
CA ARG A 285 -27.82 -19.58 28.67
C ARG A 285 -28.78 -19.46 29.86
N ARG A 286 -28.56 -20.24 30.92
CA ARG A 286 -29.35 -20.16 32.16
C ARG A 286 -29.01 -18.91 32.99
N LEU A 287 -27.75 -18.50 33.00
CA LEU A 287 -27.26 -17.45 33.91
C LEU A 287 -27.18 -16.06 33.28
N VAL A 288 -27.06 -15.96 31.96
CA VAL A 288 -27.00 -14.68 31.28
C VAL A 288 -28.38 -14.00 31.35
N PRO A 289 -28.47 -12.78 31.91
CA PRO A 289 -29.72 -12.03 31.89
C PRO A 289 -30.15 -11.73 30.45
N ARG A 290 -31.46 -11.73 30.17
CA ARG A 290 -32.03 -11.43 28.85
C ARG A 290 -32.70 -10.07 28.87
N ALA A 291 -32.54 -9.31 27.79
CA ALA A 291 -33.26 -8.05 27.65
C ALA A 291 -34.73 -8.31 27.28
N ILE A 292 -35.61 -7.40 27.68
CA ILE A 292 -37.03 -7.45 27.39
C ILE A 292 -37.24 -7.25 25.88
N GLY A 293 -37.98 -8.16 25.24
CA GLY A 293 -38.33 -8.06 23.82
C GLY A 293 -37.22 -8.48 22.85
N SER A 294 -36.12 -9.06 23.34
CA SER A 294 -34.99 -9.43 22.48
C SER A 294 -35.05 -10.86 21.93
N PRO A 295 -34.72 -11.07 20.66
CA PRO A 295 -34.80 -12.38 20.01
C PRO A 295 -33.65 -13.32 20.42
N SER A 296 -32.47 -12.80 20.77
CA SER A 296 -31.27 -13.63 21.02
C SER A 296 -30.27 -12.98 21.97
N VAL A 297 -29.38 -13.80 22.55
CA VAL A 297 -28.27 -13.32 23.38
C VAL A 297 -27.33 -12.43 22.57
N SER A 298 -27.07 -12.77 21.30
CA SER A 298 -26.27 -11.91 20.42
C SER A 298 -26.92 -10.52 20.23
N SER A 299 -28.24 -10.47 20.02
CA SER A 299 -28.98 -9.20 19.94
C SER A 299 -28.88 -8.39 21.23
N ASP A 300 -28.98 -9.05 22.40
CA ASP A 300 -28.84 -8.40 23.71
C ASP A 300 -27.47 -7.74 23.86
N ILE A 301 -26.40 -8.45 23.51
CA ILE A 301 -25.03 -7.97 23.65
C ILE A 301 -24.76 -6.83 22.67
N LYS A 302 -25.21 -6.93 21.41
CA LYS A 302 -25.06 -5.84 20.42
C LYS A 302 -25.75 -4.57 20.89
N ARG A 303 -27.00 -4.68 21.37
CA ARG A 303 -27.74 -3.54 21.92
C ARG A 303 -27.04 -2.98 23.16
N LEU A 304 -26.53 -3.84 24.06
CA LEU A 304 -25.78 -3.41 25.25
C LEU A 304 -24.50 -2.67 24.89
N TYR A 305 -23.79 -3.15 23.87
CA TYR A 305 -22.62 -2.46 23.35
C TYR A 305 -22.99 -1.05 22.85
N CYS A 306 -24.03 -0.93 22.03
CA CYS A 306 -24.46 0.35 21.48
C CYS A 306 -24.98 1.33 22.54
N ASP A 307 -25.68 0.83 23.57
CA ASP A 307 -26.30 1.60 24.65
C ASP A 307 -25.29 2.09 25.69
N ARG A 308 -24.30 1.26 26.06
CA ARG A 308 -23.38 1.54 27.17
C ARG A 308 -21.90 1.56 26.80
N LEU A 309 -21.43 0.57 26.04
CA LEU A 309 -20.00 0.33 25.89
C LEU A 309 -19.31 1.26 24.88
N THR A 310 -20.05 1.75 23.89
CA THR A 310 -19.57 2.72 22.88
C THR A 310 -19.20 4.08 23.48
N GLU A 311 -19.98 4.53 24.48
CA GLU A 311 -19.91 5.86 25.08
C GLU A 311 -19.14 5.89 26.41
N LEU A 312 -18.43 4.81 26.74
CA LEU A 312 -17.60 4.76 27.96
C LEU A 312 -16.52 5.84 27.96
N THR A 313 -16.44 6.55 29.08
CA THR A 313 -15.36 7.51 29.37
C THR A 313 -14.33 6.87 30.29
N ILE A 314 -13.08 7.29 30.15
CA ILE A 314 -12.01 6.88 31.06
C ILE A 314 -12.22 7.62 32.38
N ASN A 315 -12.31 6.86 33.48
CA ASN A 315 -12.30 7.44 34.81
C ASN A 315 -10.84 7.60 35.28
N TYR A 316 -10.35 8.84 35.28
CA TYR A 316 -9.00 9.16 35.75
C TYR A 316 -8.87 9.12 37.28
N ASN A 317 -9.99 9.13 38.03
CA ASN A 317 -10.00 9.06 39.49
C ASN A 317 -10.07 7.60 39.97
N ASP A 318 -9.13 6.74 39.56
CA ASP A 318 -9.08 5.36 40.05
C ASP A 318 -8.44 5.30 41.45
N PRO A 319 -9.00 4.54 42.40
CA PRO A 319 -8.40 4.38 43.72
C PRO A 319 -7.01 3.69 43.69
N ASP A 320 -6.67 2.96 42.63
CA ASP A 320 -5.33 2.38 42.44
C ASP A 320 -4.43 3.38 41.70
N GLN A 321 -3.53 4.03 42.43
CA GLN A 321 -2.58 5.02 41.89
C GLN A 321 -1.77 4.53 40.69
N ARG A 322 -1.51 3.22 40.59
CA ARG A 322 -0.73 2.63 39.49
C ARG A 322 -1.55 2.54 38.21
N VAL A 323 -2.86 2.31 38.35
CA VAL A 323 -3.81 2.32 37.23
C VAL A 323 -4.02 3.76 36.79
N GLN A 324 -4.22 4.67 37.74
CA GLN A 324 -4.35 6.10 37.48
C GLN A 324 -3.15 6.65 36.70
N SER A 325 -1.91 6.39 37.15
CA SER A 325 -0.72 6.90 36.47
C SER A 325 -0.61 6.45 35.02
N ILE A 326 -1.00 5.19 34.73
CA ILE A 326 -1.03 4.69 33.34
C ILE A 326 -2.12 5.39 32.54
N LEU A 327 -3.34 5.48 33.09
CA LEU A 327 -4.47 6.12 32.40
C LEU A 327 -4.18 7.58 32.05
N GLU A 328 -3.52 8.32 32.95
CA GLU A 328 -3.12 9.72 32.72
C GLU A 328 -1.98 9.86 31.72
N SER A 329 -1.04 8.92 31.71
CA SER A 329 0.09 8.94 30.76
C SER A 329 -0.29 8.50 29.35
N ARG A 330 -1.35 7.71 29.19
CA ARG A 330 -1.63 7.00 27.94
C ARG A 330 -2.33 7.88 26.91
N THR A 331 -1.76 8.00 25.71
CA THR A 331 -2.36 8.80 24.64
C THR A 331 -3.45 8.04 23.87
N LEU A 332 -4.16 8.74 22.97
CA LEU A 332 -5.16 8.11 22.11
C LEU A 332 -4.51 7.11 21.13
N GLU A 333 -3.34 7.45 20.59
CA GLU A 333 -2.57 6.59 19.69
C GLU A 333 -2.15 5.29 20.40
N GLU A 334 -1.67 5.39 21.64
CA GLU A 334 -1.31 4.23 22.45
C GLU A 334 -2.51 3.32 22.74
N ASN A 335 -3.69 3.91 22.95
CA ASN A 335 -4.93 3.14 23.08
C ASN A 335 -5.29 2.40 21.77
N LEU A 336 -5.05 3.00 20.61
CA LEU A 336 -5.24 2.34 19.32
C LEU A 336 -4.22 1.21 19.09
N LEU A 337 -2.96 1.42 19.48
CA LEU A 337 -1.91 0.38 19.40
C LEU A 337 -2.23 -0.79 20.32
N LEU A 338 -2.72 -0.53 21.53
CA LEU A 338 -3.19 -1.54 22.47
C LEU A 338 -4.30 -2.41 21.87
N SER A 339 -5.38 -1.78 21.37
CA SER A 339 -6.48 -2.49 20.71
C SER A 339 -6.01 -3.24 19.46
N GLY A 340 -5.09 -2.64 18.69
CA GLY A 340 -4.50 -3.26 17.51
C GLY A 340 -3.67 -4.49 17.83
N GLN A 341 -2.88 -4.48 18.92
CA GLN A 341 -2.14 -5.65 19.38
C GLN A 341 -3.09 -6.78 19.78
N PHE A 342 -4.21 -6.47 20.42
CA PHE A 342 -5.17 -7.50 20.80
C PHE A 342 -5.82 -8.15 19.56
N LYS A 343 -6.21 -7.34 18.56
CA LYS A 343 -6.69 -7.84 17.26
C LYS A 343 -5.65 -8.69 16.56
N ALA A 344 -4.37 -8.31 16.64
CA ALA A 344 -3.29 -9.08 16.06
C ALA A 344 -3.16 -10.46 16.70
N LEU A 345 -3.24 -10.54 18.03
CA LEU A 345 -3.23 -11.81 18.75
C LEU A 345 -4.47 -12.67 18.49
N LEU A 346 -5.64 -12.06 18.22
CA LEU A 346 -6.88 -12.76 17.89
C LEU A 346 -6.87 -13.35 16.48
N THR A 347 -6.33 -12.62 15.51
CA THR A 347 -6.39 -12.98 14.08
C THR A 347 -5.10 -13.61 13.56
N GLY A 348 -4.02 -13.49 14.33
CA GLY A 348 -2.67 -13.83 13.92
C GLY A 348 -2.07 -12.82 12.94
N ILE A 349 -2.77 -11.79 12.45
CA ILE A 349 -2.17 -10.81 11.54
C ILE A 349 -1.59 -9.65 12.36
N PRO A 350 -0.28 -9.36 12.28
CA PRO A 350 0.36 -8.29 13.04
C PRO A 350 -0.26 -6.92 12.78
N ASN A 351 -0.27 -6.08 13.81
CA ASN A 351 -0.55 -4.66 13.64
C ASN A 351 0.72 -3.95 13.15
N PHE A 352 0.78 -3.65 11.86
CA PHE A 352 1.97 -3.04 11.26
C PHE A 352 2.34 -1.68 11.85
N PHE A 353 1.40 -0.94 12.44
CA PHE A 353 1.72 0.32 13.12
C PHE A 353 2.59 0.10 14.36
N ILE A 354 2.51 -1.05 15.02
CA ILE A 354 3.40 -1.41 16.14
C ILE A 354 4.84 -1.62 15.64
N TRP A 355 5.02 -1.98 14.36
CA TRP A 355 6.34 -2.23 13.78
C TRP A 355 7.05 -0.96 13.29
N SER A 356 6.34 0.18 13.23
CA SER A 356 6.88 1.47 12.78
C SER A 356 7.44 2.26 13.98
N ASP A 357 8.55 2.97 13.76
CA ASP A 357 9.16 3.91 14.71
C ASP A 357 8.81 5.36 14.41
N SER A 358 8.54 5.65 13.13
CA SER A 358 8.26 6.99 12.66
C SER A 358 6.96 7.05 11.87
N TYR A 359 6.39 8.25 11.85
CA TYR A 359 5.21 8.55 11.04
C TYR A 359 5.45 8.29 9.54
N ASP A 360 6.64 8.61 9.02
CA ASP A 360 7.01 8.36 7.61
C ASP A 360 7.01 6.87 7.27
N GLN A 361 7.52 6.03 8.18
CA GLN A 361 7.41 4.57 8.03
C GLN A 361 5.95 4.13 8.04
N GLY A 362 5.12 4.72 8.91
CA GLY A 362 3.67 4.52 8.96
C GLY A 362 2.96 4.83 7.63
N GLN A 363 3.28 5.95 7.00
CA GLN A 363 2.76 6.29 5.66
C GLN A 363 3.25 5.28 4.59
N GLY A 364 4.52 4.87 4.68
CA GLY A 364 5.08 3.84 3.82
C GLY A 364 4.33 2.50 3.91
N LEU A 365 3.90 2.10 5.11
CA LEU A 365 3.09 0.88 5.31
C LEU A 365 1.78 0.93 4.51
N LEU A 366 1.05 2.04 4.61
CA LEU A 366 -0.22 2.22 3.91
C LEU A 366 -0.05 2.17 2.39
N ARG A 367 1.04 2.76 1.87
CA ARG A 367 1.35 2.76 0.43
C ARG A 367 1.81 1.41 -0.09
N THR A 368 2.43 0.58 0.75
CA THR A 368 3.10 -0.66 0.32
C THR A 368 2.12 -1.64 -0.37
N SER A 369 0.88 -1.72 0.09
CA SER A 369 -0.16 -2.55 -0.55
C SER A 369 -0.55 -2.03 -1.93
N PHE A 370 -0.63 -0.70 -2.11
CA PHE A 370 -0.89 -0.07 -3.40
C PHE A 370 0.28 -0.26 -4.37
N ASP A 371 1.51 -0.01 -3.93
CA ASP A 371 2.72 -0.19 -4.74
C ASP A 371 2.83 -1.65 -5.24
N ARG A 372 2.52 -2.63 -4.37
CA ARG A 372 2.47 -4.04 -4.77
C ARG A 372 1.39 -4.28 -5.81
N SER A 373 0.17 -3.85 -5.55
CA SER A 373 -0.98 -4.08 -6.45
C SER A 373 -0.73 -3.48 -7.83
N TRP A 374 -0.14 -2.28 -7.86
CA TRP A 374 0.32 -1.58 -9.05
C TRP A 374 1.40 -2.38 -9.78
N THR A 375 2.42 -2.83 -9.07
CA THR A 375 3.53 -3.62 -9.64
C THR A 375 3.02 -4.94 -10.22
N ASP A 376 2.15 -5.65 -9.52
CA ASP A 376 1.55 -6.91 -9.96
C ASP A 376 0.64 -6.69 -11.18
N TRP A 377 -0.11 -5.59 -11.22
CA TRP A 377 -0.89 -5.20 -12.40
C TRP A 377 0.00 -4.83 -13.59
N ALA A 378 1.04 -4.03 -13.36
CA ALA A 378 1.95 -3.57 -14.40
C ALA A 378 2.73 -4.73 -15.00
N THR A 379 3.27 -5.63 -14.16
CA THR A 379 3.95 -6.85 -14.60
C THR A 379 3.00 -7.79 -15.35
N GLY A 380 1.80 -8.04 -14.82
CA GLY A 380 0.79 -8.85 -15.51
C GLY A 380 0.35 -8.26 -16.85
N SER A 381 0.23 -6.93 -16.93
CA SER A 381 -0.06 -6.21 -18.19
C SER A 381 1.11 -6.33 -19.16
N LEU A 382 2.34 -6.10 -18.70
CA LEU A 382 3.56 -6.27 -19.50
C LEU A 382 3.71 -7.70 -20.01
N ASP A 383 3.39 -8.72 -19.21
CA ASP A 383 3.51 -10.12 -19.60
C ASP A 383 2.43 -10.52 -20.62
N LYS A 384 1.19 -10.01 -20.49
CA LYS A 384 0.15 -10.15 -21.52
C LYS A 384 0.53 -9.44 -22.83
N VAL A 385 1.18 -8.28 -22.72
CA VAL A 385 1.64 -7.47 -23.86
C VAL A 385 2.89 -8.07 -24.52
N LYS A 386 3.80 -8.69 -23.74
CA LYS A 386 5.00 -9.39 -24.25
C LYS A 386 4.64 -10.49 -25.24
N GLY A 387 3.52 -11.19 -25.03
CA GLY A 387 3.04 -12.24 -25.92
C GLY A 387 2.25 -11.76 -27.14
N ARG A 388 1.89 -10.47 -27.23
CA ARG A 388 0.99 -9.93 -28.26
C ARG A 388 1.55 -8.76 -29.08
N LEU A 389 2.71 -8.21 -28.75
CA LEU A 389 3.37 -7.22 -29.60
C LEU A 389 4.10 -7.91 -30.76
N THR A 390 3.34 -8.48 -31.69
CA THR A 390 3.75 -8.62 -33.11
C THR A 390 3.60 -7.26 -33.78
N TYR A 391 4.23 -6.21 -33.24
CA TYR A 391 4.21 -4.91 -33.89
C TYR A 391 5.11 -5.01 -35.13
N GLU A 392 4.49 -5.33 -36.26
CA GLU A 392 5.00 -5.17 -37.61
C GLU A 392 5.15 -3.69 -38.01
N GLU A 393 4.99 -2.75 -37.07
CA GLU A 393 5.18 -1.35 -37.38
C GLU A 393 6.65 -1.07 -37.70
N PRO A 394 6.91 -0.35 -38.81
CA PRO A 394 8.27 -0.04 -39.22
C PRO A 394 8.92 0.89 -38.20
N LEU A 395 10.23 0.77 -38.08
CA LEU A 395 11.06 1.77 -37.40
C LEU A 395 10.89 3.10 -38.12
N THR A 396 10.43 4.14 -37.44
CA THR A 396 10.32 5.51 -37.99
C THR A 396 11.38 6.41 -37.36
N VAL A 397 11.92 7.31 -38.18
CA VAL A 397 12.80 8.40 -37.75
C VAL A 397 12.08 9.70 -38.00
N GLU A 398 11.77 10.43 -36.93
CA GLU A 398 10.95 11.64 -36.95
C GLU A 398 11.76 12.82 -36.41
N LEU A 399 11.61 14.02 -36.99
CA LEU A 399 12.27 15.22 -36.49
C LEU A 399 11.57 15.69 -35.21
N VAL A 400 12.32 15.90 -34.14
CA VAL A 400 11.77 16.43 -32.88
C VAL A 400 11.44 17.91 -33.06
N ASP A 401 10.33 18.34 -32.46
CA ASP A 401 9.93 19.73 -32.50
C ASP A 401 10.96 20.64 -31.80
N ARG A 402 11.27 21.76 -32.45
CA ARG A 402 12.28 22.73 -32.01
C ARG A 402 11.98 23.37 -30.68
N ASP A 403 10.69 23.51 -30.35
CA ASP A 403 10.26 24.16 -29.11
C ASP A 403 10.82 23.47 -27.85
N TYR A 404 11.27 22.22 -27.97
CA TYR A 404 11.86 21.47 -26.87
C TYR A 404 13.36 21.77 -26.63
N PHE A 405 14.10 22.30 -27.61
CA PHE A 405 15.57 22.41 -27.51
C PHE A 405 16.16 23.71 -28.08
N PHE A 406 15.56 24.32 -29.11
CA PHE A 406 16.12 25.48 -29.78
C PHE A 406 15.79 26.79 -29.04
N ASN A 407 16.82 27.59 -28.73
CA ASN A 407 16.67 28.93 -28.19
C ASN A 407 17.17 29.98 -29.19
N LYS A 408 16.25 30.81 -29.71
CA LYS A 408 16.53 31.87 -30.70
C LYS A 408 17.57 32.92 -30.27
N TYR A 409 17.90 33.02 -28.99
CA TYR A 409 18.88 33.97 -28.45
C TYR A 409 20.25 33.35 -28.17
N LEU A 410 20.36 32.02 -28.16
CA LEU A 410 21.61 31.32 -27.88
C LEU A 410 22.19 30.75 -29.17
N LYS A 411 23.50 30.95 -29.35
CA LYS A 411 24.25 30.45 -30.50
C LYS A 411 24.58 28.95 -30.34
N LYS A 412 23.56 28.14 -30.09
CA LYS A 412 23.63 26.68 -29.94
C LYS A 412 22.67 26.07 -30.96
N PHE A 413 23.23 25.53 -32.03
CA PHE A 413 22.49 24.87 -33.09
C PHE A 413 22.67 23.37 -32.92
N GLU A 414 21.57 22.63 -32.94
CA GLU A 414 21.56 21.19 -32.76
C GLU A 414 20.34 20.59 -33.47
N VAL A 415 20.41 19.33 -33.89
CA VAL A 415 19.30 18.64 -34.56
C VAL A 415 18.94 17.40 -33.78
N HIS A 416 17.66 17.21 -33.47
CA HIS A 416 17.19 16.06 -32.71
C HIS A 416 16.22 15.21 -33.53
N PHE A 417 16.51 13.92 -33.61
CA PHE A 417 15.65 12.92 -34.22
C PHE A 417 15.16 11.93 -33.18
N ASP A 418 13.91 11.53 -33.33
CA ASP A 418 13.28 10.45 -32.59
C ASP A 418 13.25 9.19 -33.43
N VAL A 419 13.78 8.10 -32.87
CA VAL A 419 13.71 6.77 -33.48
C VAL A 419 12.69 5.94 -32.71
N ASN A 420 11.54 5.72 -33.34
CA ASN A 420 10.35 5.15 -32.72
C ASN A 420 9.96 3.82 -33.38
N GLN A 421 9.38 2.93 -32.59
CA GLN A 421 8.60 1.80 -33.10
C GLN A 421 7.19 1.85 -32.49
N GLY A 422 6.32 2.54 -33.21
CA GLY A 422 4.90 2.65 -32.88
C GLY A 422 4.51 3.72 -31.87
N GLU A 423 3.21 3.75 -31.55
CA GLU A 423 2.59 4.84 -30.80
C GLU A 423 3.16 5.02 -29.39
N PHE A 424 3.56 3.94 -28.71
CA PHE A 424 4.12 4.02 -27.36
C PHE A 424 5.46 4.76 -27.30
N ASP A 425 6.33 4.57 -28.30
CA ASP A 425 7.58 5.33 -28.40
C ASP A 425 7.33 6.80 -28.77
N ARG A 426 6.25 7.09 -29.52
CA ARG A 426 5.86 8.46 -29.93
C ARG A 426 5.32 9.34 -28.80
N VAL A 427 4.72 8.75 -27.76
CA VAL A 427 4.19 9.52 -26.61
C VAL A 427 5.29 10.34 -25.92
N ASN A 428 6.54 9.84 -25.95
CA ASN A 428 7.66 10.46 -25.26
C ASN A 428 8.69 11.03 -26.27
N LYS A 429 8.67 12.34 -26.56
CA LYS A 429 9.56 12.94 -27.57
C LYS A 429 11.04 13.08 -27.17
N LEU A 430 11.37 13.13 -25.88
CA LEU A 430 12.76 13.27 -25.40
C LEU A 430 12.97 12.53 -24.08
N ALA A 431 12.04 12.69 -23.13
CA ALA A 431 12.14 12.09 -21.82
C ALA A 431 12.00 10.56 -21.89
N GLY A 432 12.97 9.83 -21.32
CA GLY A 432 12.95 8.37 -21.26
C GLY A 432 13.50 7.64 -22.49
N LYS A 433 14.07 8.36 -23.46
CA LYS A 433 14.75 7.80 -24.64
C LYS A 433 16.27 7.80 -24.47
N LEU A 434 16.95 6.86 -25.14
CA LEU A 434 18.40 6.76 -25.11
C LEU A 434 19.02 7.58 -26.25
N ALA A 435 19.80 8.60 -25.91
CA ALA A 435 20.39 9.51 -26.89
C ALA A 435 21.77 9.03 -27.38
N VAL A 436 21.94 9.01 -28.70
CA VAL A 436 23.24 8.84 -29.38
C VAL A 436 23.52 10.11 -30.18
N LYS A 437 24.77 10.59 -30.17
CA LYS A 437 25.16 11.81 -30.88
C LYS A 437 26.24 11.57 -31.93
N PHE A 438 26.19 12.35 -33.00
CA PHE A 438 27.31 12.55 -33.92
C PHE A 438 27.44 14.03 -34.28
N ASP A 439 28.66 14.47 -34.58
CA ASP A 439 28.96 15.89 -34.78
C ASP A 439 29.19 16.21 -36.25
N LEU A 440 28.57 17.28 -36.74
CA LEU A 440 28.82 17.87 -38.05
C LEU A 440 29.86 18.97 -37.94
N ASN A 441 30.93 18.90 -38.72
CA ASN A 441 32.02 19.87 -38.68
C ASN A 441 31.87 20.89 -39.81
N ILE A 442 31.42 22.10 -39.49
CA ILE A 442 31.13 23.12 -40.50
C ILE A 442 32.09 24.29 -40.38
N SER A 443 32.82 24.58 -41.47
CA SER A 443 33.71 25.74 -41.52
C SER A 443 32.95 27.05 -41.30
N HIS A 444 33.59 27.99 -40.62
CA HIS A 444 33.00 29.31 -40.37
C HIS A 444 32.68 30.07 -41.67
N LYS A 445 33.51 29.92 -42.70
CA LYS A 445 33.27 30.48 -44.05
C LYS A 445 31.95 29.98 -44.64
N MET A 446 31.71 28.67 -44.54
CA MET A 446 30.47 28.06 -45.04
C MET A 446 29.25 28.55 -44.26
N ILE A 447 29.31 28.60 -42.92
CA ILE A 447 28.19 29.10 -42.09
C ILE A 447 27.82 30.55 -42.45
N LYS A 448 28.83 31.42 -42.64
CA LYS A 448 28.62 32.81 -43.07
C LYS A 448 27.99 32.88 -44.46
N TRP A 449 28.53 32.12 -45.42
CA TRP A 449 28.04 32.09 -46.80
C TRP A 449 26.59 31.59 -46.86
N ILE A 450 26.30 30.47 -46.21
CA ILE A 450 24.95 29.87 -46.17
C ILE A 450 23.94 30.84 -45.58
N ARG A 451 24.20 31.42 -44.40
CA ARG A 451 23.21 32.31 -43.77
C ARG A 451 22.96 33.55 -44.61
N ARG A 452 24.00 34.15 -45.21
CA ARG A 452 23.84 35.33 -46.09
C ARG A 452 22.91 35.00 -47.25
N ASN A 453 23.19 33.92 -47.97
CA ASN A 453 22.40 33.53 -49.14
C ASN A 453 20.99 33.04 -48.77
N TRP A 454 20.80 32.42 -47.59
CA TRP A 454 19.49 31.96 -47.14
C TRP A 454 18.58 33.10 -46.67
N ILE A 455 19.13 34.12 -46.00
CA ILE A 455 18.37 35.30 -45.55
C ILE A 455 18.06 36.24 -46.72
N SER A 456 18.96 36.37 -47.70
CA SER A 456 18.77 37.23 -48.88
C SER A 456 17.83 36.62 -49.93
N TYR A 457 17.22 35.47 -49.65
CA TYR A 457 16.50 34.67 -50.62
C TYR A 457 15.02 35.06 -50.75
N ASP A 458 14.51 35.18 -51.98
CA ASP A 458 13.09 35.39 -52.25
C ASP A 458 12.31 34.06 -52.14
N PRO A 459 11.31 33.93 -51.25
CA PRO A 459 10.52 32.72 -51.06
C PRO A 459 9.84 32.17 -52.32
N THR A 460 9.67 32.98 -53.36
CA THR A 460 8.96 32.63 -54.60
C THR A 460 9.81 31.85 -55.60
N MET A 461 11.14 31.96 -55.54
CA MET A 461 12.04 31.21 -56.41
C MET A 461 12.26 29.81 -55.80
N LYS A 462 11.84 28.72 -56.43
CA LYS A 462 11.98 27.36 -55.85
C LYS A 462 13.26 26.64 -56.25
N LEU A 463 13.84 26.98 -57.40
CA LEU A 463 14.99 26.28 -57.99
C LEU A 463 16.31 26.62 -57.29
N GLU A 464 16.57 27.91 -57.03
CA GLU A 464 17.81 28.35 -56.38
C GLU A 464 17.85 27.93 -54.88
N ARG A 465 16.68 27.78 -54.24
CA ARG A 465 16.55 27.27 -52.87
C ARG A 465 17.01 25.81 -52.78
N ARG A 466 16.64 25.00 -53.77
CA ARG A 466 17.11 23.61 -53.88
C ARG A 466 18.60 23.56 -54.13
N ASP A 467 19.13 24.40 -55.01
CA ASP A 467 20.58 24.47 -55.27
C ASP A 467 21.39 24.81 -54.00
N LEU A 468 20.88 25.70 -53.14
CA LEU A 468 21.53 25.97 -51.84
C LEU A 468 21.49 24.76 -50.90
N ILE A 469 20.33 24.09 -50.81
CA ILE A 469 20.15 22.88 -49.99
C ILE A 469 21.08 21.78 -50.48
N ASP A 470 21.16 21.54 -51.80
CA ASP A 470 22.01 20.53 -52.41
C ASP A 470 23.50 20.82 -52.19
N LYS A 471 23.91 22.09 -52.30
CA LYS A 471 25.29 22.50 -51.97
C LYS A 471 25.62 22.26 -50.51
N PHE A 472 24.74 22.61 -49.57
CA PHE A 472 25.00 22.37 -48.15
C PHE A 472 24.95 20.86 -47.80
N LYS A 473 24.02 20.13 -48.39
CA LYS A 473 23.93 18.67 -48.29
C LYS A 473 25.22 17.99 -48.74
N SER A 474 25.80 18.41 -49.88
CA SER A 474 27.07 17.87 -50.37
C SER A 474 28.22 18.08 -49.37
N TYR A 475 28.17 19.15 -48.59
CA TYR A 475 29.17 19.48 -47.58
C TYR A 475 29.08 18.57 -46.35
N ILE A 476 27.87 18.30 -45.84
CA ILE A 476 27.67 17.47 -44.64
C ILE A 476 27.63 15.96 -44.93
N LYS A 477 27.48 15.57 -46.20
CA LYS A 477 27.33 14.17 -46.63
C LYS A 477 28.41 13.24 -46.06
N LYS A 478 29.67 13.68 -46.07
CA LYS A 478 30.78 12.89 -45.54
C LYS A 478 30.65 12.61 -44.04
N ASP A 479 30.21 13.60 -43.26
CA ASP A 479 30.04 13.46 -41.81
C ASP A 479 28.86 12.52 -41.48
N VAL A 480 27.77 12.61 -42.25
CA VAL A 480 26.61 11.74 -42.11
C VAL A 480 26.92 10.29 -42.54
N GLU A 481 27.65 10.08 -43.63
CA GLU A 481 28.10 8.75 -44.08
C GLU A 481 29.05 8.11 -43.05
N ASN A 482 29.98 8.91 -42.49
CA ASN A 482 30.86 8.46 -41.41
C ASN A 482 30.05 8.04 -40.17
N ALA A 483 29.04 8.82 -39.77
CA ALA A 483 28.16 8.45 -38.66
C ALA A 483 27.37 7.18 -38.95
N ARG A 484 26.85 7.03 -40.18
CA ARG A 484 26.12 5.84 -40.63
C ARG A 484 26.98 4.58 -40.56
N SER A 485 28.26 4.65 -40.94
CA SER A 485 29.18 3.51 -40.90
C SER A 485 29.47 2.98 -39.48
N LYS A 486 29.31 3.84 -38.46
CA LYS A 486 29.53 3.48 -37.04
C LYS A 486 28.30 2.81 -36.41
N LEU A 487 27.14 2.89 -37.05
CA LEU A 487 25.90 2.28 -36.55
C LEU A 487 25.76 0.86 -37.10
N ILE A 488 25.61 -0.11 -36.20
CA ILE A 488 25.41 -1.53 -36.55
C ILE A 488 24.17 -1.69 -37.45
N ILE A 489 23.10 -0.97 -37.11
CA ILE A 489 21.89 -0.86 -37.93
C ILE A 489 21.52 0.61 -37.97
N PRO A 490 21.73 1.33 -39.10
CA PRO A 490 21.31 2.71 -39.21
C PRO A 490 19.77 2.78 -39.19
N PRO A 491 19.17 3.66 -38.36
CA PRO A 491 17.71 3.69 -38.21
C PRO A 491 16.99 4.33 -39.40
N TRP A 492 17.69 5.02 -40.31
CA TRP A 492 17.11 5.59 -41.52
C TRP A 492 17.56 4.86 -42.79
N ARG A 493 16.67 4.84 -43.79
CA ARG A 493 16.98 4.44 -45.18
C ARG A 493 16.58 5.61 -46.08
N GLY A 494 17.53 6.48 -46.42
CA GLY A 494 17.25 7.65 -47.23
C GLY A 494 18.15 8.84 -46.90
N ASP A 495 17.65 10.02 -47.27
CA ASP A 495 18.34 11.31 -47.33
C ASP A 495 18.11 12.13 -46.06
N ILE A 496 18.68 11.66 -44.94
CA ILE A 496 18.59 12.38 -43.65
C ILE A 496 19.32 13.73 -43.73
N GLU A 497 20.30 13.82 -44.63
CA GLU A 497 21.10 14.99 -44.91
C GLU A 497 20.22 16.18 -45.29
N GLU A 498 19.21 15.99 -46.15
CA GLU A 498 18.27 17.04 -46.53
C GLU A 498 17.51 17.59 -45.31
N ILE A 499 16.99 16.70 -44.45
CA ILE A 499 16.21 17.09 -43.25
C ILE A 499 17.10 17.86 -42.27
N VAL A 500 18.31 17.37 -42.03
CA VAL A 500 19.31 18.05 -41.19
C VAL A 500 19.63 19.44 -41.72
N VAL A 501 19.88 19.56 -43.03
CA VAL A 501 20.18 20.84 -43.69
C VAL A 501 19.03 21.82 -43.52
N VAL A 502 17.80 21.40 -43.84
CA VAL A 502 16.62 22.27 -43.73
C VAL A 502 16.44 22.76 -42.30
N GLU A 503 16.57 21.87 -41.31
CA GLU A 503 16.41 22.24 -39.91
C GLU A 503 17.48 23.24 -39.44
N ILE A 504 18.76 23.01 -39.78
CA ILE A 504 19.86 23.94 -39.46
C ILE A 504 19.64 25.31 -40.13
N LEU A 505 19.22 25.33 -41.40
CA LEU A 505 18.94 26.57 -42.13
C LEU A 505 17.82 27.38 -41.50
N GLU A 506 16.76 26.71 -41.04
CA GLU A 506 15.65 27.37 -40.35
C GLU A 506 16.05 27.88 -38.95
N GLN A 507 16.91 27.16 -38.22
CA GLN A 507 17.49 27.68 -36.98
C GLN A 507 18.38 28.90 -37.23
N PHE A 508 19.18 28.89 -38.31
CA PHE A 508 19.99 30.04 -38.70
C PHE A 508 19.13 31.26 -39.03
N SER A 509 18.02 31.10 -39.76
CA SER A 509 17.12 32.21 -40.06
C SER A 509 16.39 32.75 -38.82
N LYS A 510 16.04 31.89 -37.86
CA LYS A 510 15.30 32.28 -36.64
C LYS A 510 16.19 32.85 -35.52
N TYR A 511 17.51 32.72 -35.61
CA TYR A 511 18.43 33.23 -34.59
C TYR A 511 18.57 34.75 -34.61
N ILE A 512 18.31 35.40 -33.47
CA ILE A 512 18.23 36.86 -33.28
C ILE A 512 19.49 37.44 -32.59
N GLY A 513 20.46 36.62 -32.18
CA GLY A 513 21.66 37.07 -31.48
C GLY A 513 22.83 37.54 -32.38
N ASP A 514 23.99 37.82 -31.76
CA ASP A 514 25.20 38.25 -32.48
C ASP A 514 25.73 37.14 -33.40
N TRP A 515 25.88 37.43 -34.70
CA TRP A 515 26.34 36.49 -35.73
C TRP A 515 27.80 36.72 -36.11
N LYS A 516 28.68 36.79 -35.11
CA LYS A 516 30.13 36.83 -35.32
C LYS A 516 30.71 35.43 -35.31
N TYR A 517 31.34 35.05 -36.43
CA TYR A 517 32.23 33.91 -36.54
C TYR A 517 33.60 34.42 -37.04
N PRO A 518 34.74 33.88 -36.58
CA PRO A 518 36.04 34.19 -37.19
C PRO A 518 36.10 33.68 -38.64
N ASP A 519 37.01 34.21 -39.46
CA ASP A 519 37.13 33.80 -40.87
C ASP A 519 37.77 32.41 -41.03
N GLU A 520 38.48 31.95 -40.02
CA GLU A 520 39.09 30.62 -39.94
C GLU A 520 38.48 29.83 -38.78
N GLY A 521 38.47 28.49 -38.90
CA GLY A 521 37.95 27.57 -37.90
C GLY A 521 36.67 26.83 -38.31
N PHE A 522 36.23 25.94 -37.41
CA PHE A 522 35.08 25.05 -37.57
C PHE A 522 34.14 25.18 -36.38
N THR A 523 32.84 25.08 -36.63
CA THR A 523 31.80 24.91 -35.61
C THR A 523 31.28 23.49 -35.68
N THR A 524 31.15 22.86 -34.52
CA THR A 524 30.50 21.55 -34.37
C THR A 524 29.00 21.74 -34.15
N ILE A 525 28.17 21.15 -35.00
CA ILE A 525 26.71 21.08 -34.80
C ILE A 525 26.36 19.63 -34.45
N PRO A 526 25.94 19.33 -33.21
CA PRO A 526 25.58 17.97 -32.82
C PRO A 526 24.22 17.56 -33.41
N VAL A 527 24.13 16.32 -33.87
CA VAL A 527 22.91 15.65 -34.27
C VAL A 527 22.64 14.49 -33.31
N TYR A 528 21.49 14.52 -32.65
CA TYR A 528 21.06 13.52 -31.68
C TYR A 528 20.02 12.57 -32.28
N LEU A 529 20.17 11.29 -31.99
CA LEU A 529 19.23 10.23 -32.28
C LEU A 529 18.72 9.67 -30.94
N HIS A 530 17.44 9.88 -30.64
CA HIS A 530 16.80 9.44 -29.41
C HIS A 530 16.03 8.15 -29.67
N TYR A 531 16.51 7.05 -29.09
CA TYR A 531 15.93 5.73 -29.32
C TYR A 531 14.88 5.39 -28.25
N GLY A 532 13.68 5.07 -28.73
CA GLY A 532 12.61 4.50 -27.91
C GLY A 532 12.93 3.09 -27.40
N PRO A 533 12.41 2.67 -26.22
CA PRO A 533 12.61 1.32 -25.71
C PRO A 533 12.17 0.21 -26.67
N PHE A 534 11.08 0.43 -27.42
CA PHE A 534 10.61 -0.55 -28.40
C PHE A 534 11.48 -0.56 -29.65
N ALA A 535 11.86 0.61 -30.17
CA ALA A 535 12.85 0.74 -31.24
C ALA A 535 14.17 0.00 -30.95
N LEU A 536 14.70 0.11 -29.73
CA LEU A 536 15.91 -0.61 -29.30
C LEU A 536 15.71 -2.13 -29.31
N ARG A 537 14.55 -2.61 -28.86
CA ARG A 537 14.22 -4.04 -28.88
C ARG A 537 14.18 -4.57 -30.31
N LEU A 538 13.57 -3.85 -31.25
CA LEU A 538 13.54 -4.24 -32.67
C LEU A 538 14.93 -4.25 -33.29
N MET A 539 15.76 -3.25 -33.03
CA MET A 539 17.12 -3.22 -33.55
C MET A 539 17.97 -4.38 -33.02
N ARG A 540 17.81 -4.74 -31.74
CA ARG A 540 18.44 -5.95 -31.18
C ARG A 540 17.97 -7.22 -31.89
N TYR A 541 16.67 -7.37 -32.10
CA TYR A 541 16.12 -8.53 -32.81
C TYR A 541 16.68 -8.63 -34.24
N ARG A 542 16.70 -7.52 -34.99
CA ARG A 542 17.28 -7.47 -36.34
C ARG A 542 18.76 -7.84 -36.33
N TYR A 543 19.52 -7.36 -35.35
CA TYR A 543 20.93 -7.72 -35.17
C TYR A 543 21.10 -9.24 -34.97
N GLU A 544 20.36 -9.83 -34.03
CA GLU A 544 20.41 -11.27 -33.74
C GLU A 544 20.04 -12.13 -34.97
N VAL A 545 19.04 -11.70 -35.76
CA VAL A 545 18.68 -12.35 -37.02
C VAL A 545 19.79 -12.23 -38.07
N THR A 546 20.40 -11.04 -38.23
CA THR A 546 21.50 -10.86 -39.19
C THR A 546 22.75 -11.67 -38.84
N GLU A 547 23.10 -11.77 -37.56
CA GLU A 547 24.22 -12.59 -37.10
C GLU A 547 23.96 -14.09 -37.33
N LYS A 548 22.75 -14.57 -37.03
CA LYS A 548 22.34 -15.95 -37.35
C LYS A 548 22.41 -16.23 -38.86
N ALA A 549 21.92 -15.31 -39.70
CA ALA A 549 21.98 -15.47 -41.16
C ALA A 549 23.43 -15.55 -41.68
N LYS A 550 24.34 -14.71 -41.18
CA LYS A 550 25.77 -14.78 -41.51
C LYS A 550 26.43 -16.08 -41.04
N SER A 551 26.00 -16.60 -39.89
CA SER A 551 26.53 -17.86 -39.35
C SER A 551 26.10 -19.06 -40.21
N LEU A 552 24.89 -19.03 -40.76
CA LEU A 552 24.36 -20.05 -41.67
C LEU A 552 25.04 -19.97 -43.05
N SER A 553 25.20 -18.77 -43.62
CA SER A 553 25.87 -18.62 -44.92
C SER A 553 27.33 -19.07 -44.89
N LYS A 554 28.05 -18.82 -43.79
CA LYS A 554 29.41 -19.34 -43.57
C LYS A 554 29.46 -20.85 -43.39
N HIS A 555 28.36 -21.46 -42.96
CA HIS A 555 28.25 -22.91 -42.79
C HIS A 555 27.99 -23.59 -44.13
N ASP A 556 27.24 -22.95 -45.02
CA ASP A 556 26.97 -23.40 -46.39
C ASP A 556 28.20 -23.23 -47.30
N GLU A 557 28.97 -22.13 -47.17
CA GLU A 557 30.26 -21.96 -47.89
C GLU A 557 31.30 -23.03 -47.48
N LYS A 558 31.35 -23.42 -46.21
CA LYS A 558 32.23 -24.50 -45.72
C LYS A 558 31.79 -25.92 -46.11
N GLN A 559 30.58 -26.09 -46.63
CA GLN A 559 30.11 -27.37 -47.17
C GLN A 559 30.24 -27.42 -48.71
N ALA A 560 30.55 -26.30 -49.35
CA ALA A 560 30.75 -26.19 -50.80
C ALA A 560 32.23 -26.24 -51.23
N ASP A 561 33.17 -25.98 -50.30
CA ASP A 561 34.60 -26.31 -50.39
C ASP A 561 34.87 -27.71 -49.82
#